data_AF-A0A497RMB7-F1
#
_entry.id   AF-A0A497RMB7-F1
#
_cell.length_a   1.000
_cell.length_b   1.000
_cell.length_c   1.000
_cell.angle_alpha   90.00
_cell.angle_beta   90.00
_cell.angle_gamma   90.00
#
_symmetry.space_group_name_H-M   'P 1'
#
loop_
_entity.id
_entity.type
_entity.pdbx_description
1 polymer ?
#
loop_
_entity_poly.entity_id
_entity_poly.type
_entity_poly.pdbx_seq_one_letter_code
_entity_poly.pdbx_strand_id
1 'polypeptide(L)' 'MQKRFLRPLCERRAAAIFEEALQALGYPRSEEGIEEVRKWCEDQFKAYNHVEQELMRETLSRLIRNYKAELKDYFMVYR' A
#
# COMPACT_ATOMS: atom_id res chain seq x y z
N MET A 1 20.22 15.47 1.70
CA MET A 1 20.00 14.19 2.40
C MET A 1 20.23 13.04 1.44
N GLN A 2 20.99 11.99 1.82
CA GLN A 2 21.23 10.84 0.94
C GLN A 2 19.99 9.92 0.86
N LYS A 3 19.64 9.42 -0.33
CA LYS A 3 18.47 8.55 -0.60
C LYS A 3 18.37 7.32 0.34
N ARG A 4 19.50 6.82 0.85
CA ARG A 4 19.57 5.64 1.74
C ARG A 4 18.87 5.85 3.08
N PHE A 5 18.87 7.07 3.61
CA PHE A 5 18.21 7.37 4.89
C PHE A 5 16.71 7.64 4.73
N LEU A 6 16.27 8.00 3.51
CA LEU A 6 14.86 8.28 3.21
C LEU A 6 14.06 7.00 3.01
N ARG A 7 14.69 5.92 2.50
CA ARG A 7 13.98 4.68 2.16
C ARG A 7 13.21 4.07 3.33
N PRO A 8 13.81 3.83 4.52
CA PRO A 8 13.06 3.26 5.64
C PRO A 8 11.91 4.15 6.11
N LEU A 9 12.07 5.47 6.02
CA LEU A 9 11.02 6.43 6.38
C LEU A 9 9.86 6.38 5.38
N CYS A 10 10.16 6.37 4.08
CA CYS A 10 9.15 6.27 3.02
C CYS A 10 8.40 4.94 3.08
N GLU A 11 9.11 3.83 3.35
CA GLU A 11 8.50 2.51 3.52
C GLU A 11 7.52 2.50 4.70
N ARG A 12 7.91 3.03 5.86
CA ARG A 12 7.03 3.12 7.03
C ARG A 12 5.81 4.02 6.79
N ARG A 13 6.00 5.15 6.11
CA ARG A 13 4.89 6.05 5.75
C ARG A 13 3.92 5.38 4.77
N ALA A 14 4.43 4.72 3.73
CA ALA A 14 3.58 4.02 2.76
C ALA A 14 2.79 2.88 3.42
N ALA A 15 3.39 2.16 4.37
CA ALA A 15 2.70 1.16 5.16
C ALA A 15 1.57 1.76 6.02
N ALA A 16 1.83 2.86 6.72
CA ALA A 16 0.82 3.54 7.53
C ALA A 16 -0.36 4.04 6.67
N ILE A 17 -0.08 4.67 5.52
CA ILE A 17 -1.11 5.13 4.58
C ILE A 17 -1.92 3.94 4.04
N PHE A 18 -1.25 2.82 3.73
CA PHE A 18 -1.94 1.63 3.26
C PHE A 18 -2.85 1.02 4.31
N GLU A 19 -2.42 0.95 5.58
CA GLU A 19 -3.25 0.47 6.69
C GLU A 19 -4.47 1.38 6.91
N GLU A 20 -4.29 2.69 6.86
CA GLU A 20 -5.38 3.66 6.95
C GLU A 20 -6.38 3.49 5.80
N ALA A 21 -5.88 3.28 4.57
CA ALA A 21 -6.71 3.01 3.40
C ALA A 21 -7.54 1.74 3.56
N LEU A 22 -6.93 0.65 4.06
CA LEU A 22 -7.63 -0.60 4.35
C LEU A 22 -8.71 -0.42 5.40
N GLN A 23 -8.43 0.32 6.48
CA GLN A 23 -9.41 0.61 7.52
C GLN A 23 -10.57 1.46 6.98
N ALA A 24 -10.27 2.52 6.23
CA ALA A 24 -11.26 3.42 5.66
C ALA A 24 -12.20 2.71 4.66
N LEU A 25 -11.67 1.74 3.91
CA LEU A 25 -12.42 0.98 2.90
C LEU A 25 -12.93 -0.38 3.41
N GLY A 26 -12.77 -0.68 4.69
CA GLY A 26 -13.35 -1.88 5.32
C GLY A 26 -12.71 -3.20 4.89
N TYR A 27 -11.39 -3.22 4.69
CA TYR A 27 -10.61 -4.41 4.29
C TYR A 27 -11.19 -5.12 3.06
N PRO A 28 -11.22 -4.44 1.90
CA PRO A 28 -11.83 -4.99 0.70
C PRO A 28 -11.13 -6.27 0.26
N ARG A 29 -11.92 -7.23 -0.25
CA ARG A 29 -11.42 -8.53 -0.74
C ARG A 29 -11.60 -8.72 -2.24
N SER A 30 -12.37 -7.85 -2.88
CA SER A 30 -12.55 -7.83 -4.34
C SER A 30 -11.40 -7.11 -5.02
N GLU A 31 -11.13 -7.43 -6.28
CA GLU A 31 -10.11 -6.72 -7.05
C GLU A 31 -10.41 -5.23 -7.21
N GLU A 32 -11.69 -4.88 -7.40
CA GLU A 32 -12.15 -3.49 -7.49
C GLU A 32 -11.84 -2.71 -6.21
N GLY A 33 -12.17 -3.26 -5.04
CA GLY A 33 -11.89 -2.58 -3.76
C GLY A 33 -10.40 -2.48 -3.46
N ILE A 34 -9.59 -3.46 -3.89
CA ILE A 34 -8.12 -3.36 -3.78
C ILE A 34 -7.57 -2.26 -4.69
N GLU A 35 -8.17 -2.04 -5.85
CA GLU A 35 -7.80 -0.94 -6.74
C GLU A 35 -8.24 0.42 -6.17
N GLU A 36 -9.37 0.49 -5.45
CA GLU A 36 -9.76 1.68 -4.70
C GLU A 36 -8.74 2.01 -3.58
N VAL A 37 -8.28 1.00 -2.84
CA VAL A 37 -7.19 1.17 -1.85
C VAL A 37 -5.94 1.73 -2.50
N ARG A 38 -5.54 1.21 -3.68
CA ARG A 38 -4.40 1.74 -4.43
C ARG A 38 -4.58 3.22 -4.74
N LYS A 39 -5.70 3.60 -5.36
CA LYS A 39 -5.99 4.98 -5.75
C LYS A 39 -5.95 5.92 -4.55
N TRP A 40 -6.57 5.50 -3.45
CA TRP A 40 -6.58 6.28 -2.22
C TRP A 40 -5.15 6.53 -1.71
N CYS A 41 -4.30 5.50 -1.68
CA CYS A 41 -2.90 5.66 -1.27
C CYS A 41 -2.12 6.59 -2.21
N GLU A 42 -2.30 6.45 -3.52
CA GLU A 42 -1.62 7.28 -4.52
C GLU A 42 -2.02 8.76 -4.42
N ASP A 43 -3.27 9.05 -4.05
CA ASP A 43 -3.72 10.41 -3.78
C ASP A 43 -3.01 11.02 -2.57
N GLN A 44 -2.80 10.25 -1.50
CA GLN A 44 -2.01 10.71 -0.34
C GLN A 44 -0.54 10.95 -0.70
N PHE A 45 0.02 10.18 -1.63
CA PHE A 45 1.42 10.33 -2.04
C PHE A 45 1.69 11.67 -2.76
N LYS A 46 0.67 12.27 -3.39
CA LYS A 46 0.81 13.55 -4.11
C LYS A 46 1.32 14.70 -3.23
N ALA A 47 1.15 14.60 -1.91
CA ALA A 47 1.65 15.59 -0.95
C ALA A 47 3.18 15.54 -0.73
N TYR A 48 3.87 14.49 -1.19
CA TYR A 48 5.30 14.28 -0.97
C TYR A 48 6.12 14.65 -2.21
N ASN A 49 7.45 14.76 -2.06
CA ASN A 49 8.31 15.04 -3.22
C ASN A 49 8.46 13.82 -4.14
N HIS A 50 8.90 14.03 -5.38
CA HIS A 50 9.00 12.96 -6.40
C HIS A 50 9.79 11.72 -5.94
N VAL A 51 10.90 11.92 -5.21
CA VAL A 51 11.75 10.80 -4.76
C VAL A 51 11.04 9.99 -3.68
N GLU A 52 10.34 10.66 -2.76
CA GLU A 52 9.51 9.99 -1.76
C GLU A 52 8.36 9.24 -2.44
N GLN A 53 7.69 9.87 -3.41
CA GLN A 53 6.59 9.24 -4.16
C GLN A 53 7.02 7.94 -4.85
N GLU A 54 8.18 7.92 -5.52
CA GLU A 54 8.70 6.71 -6.16
C GLU A 54 8.91 5.58 -5.14
N LEU A 55 9.59 5.88 -4.02
CA LEU A 55 9.85 4.90 -2.97
C LEU A 55 8.56 4.38 -2.32
N MET A 56 7.59 5.27 -2.11
CA MET A 56 6.29 4.92 -1.54
C MET A 56 5.46 4.07 -2.52
N ARG A 57 5.50 4.35 -3.82
CA ARG A 57 4.83 3.54 -4.87
C ARG A 57 5.44 2.14 -5.01
N GLU A 58 6.76 2.02 -4.93
CA GLU A 58 7.43 0.71 -4.87
C GLU A 58 6.94 -0.10 -3.66
N THR A 59 6.87 0.55 -2.50
CA THR A 59 6.42 -0.08 -1.25
C THR A 59 4.95 -0.48 -1.35
N LEU A 60 4.08 0.40 -1.80
CA LEU A 60 2.65 0.15 -1.98
C LEU A 60 2.39 -1.05 -2.90
N SER A 61 3.14 -1.14 -4.01
CA SER A 61 3.01 -2.27 -4.94
C SER A 61 3.35 -3.61 -4.28
N ARG A 62 4.35 -3.64 -3.38
CA ARG A 62 4.68 -4.82 -2.58
C ARG A 62 3.58 -5.14 -1.56
N LEU A 63 3.06 -4.13 -0.86
CA LEU A 63 1.99 -4.29 0.13
C LEU A 63 0.71 -4.84 -0.49
N ILE A 64 0.26 -4.28 -1.62
CA ILE A 64 -0.91 -4.78 -2.36
C ILE A 64 -0.71 -6.22 -2.81
N ARG A 65 0.49 -6.57 -3.32
CA ARG A 65 0.80 -7.94 -3.74
C ARG A 65 0.71 -8.91 -2.57
N ASN A 66 1.26 -8.55 -1.42
CA ASN A 66 1.21 -9.37 -0.21
C ASN A 66 -0.23 -9.54 0.28
N TYR A 67 -1.00 -8.45 0.33
CA TYR A 67 -2.41 -8.48 0.73
C TYR A 67 -3.25 -9.38 -0.19
N LYS A 68 -3.05 -9.30 -1.52
CA LYS A 68 -3.68 -10.21 -2.48
C LYS A 68 -3.30 -11.68 -2.24
N ALA A 69 -2.05 -11.95 -1.88
CA ALA A 69 -1.59 -13.30 -1.58
C ALA A 69 -2.24 -13.85 -0.30
N GLU A 70 -2.29 -13.05 0.78
CA GLU A 70 -2.94 -13.42 2.04
C GLU A 70 -4.43 -13.70 1.86
N LEU A 71 -5.13 -12.90 1.04
CA LEU A 71 -6.53 -13.16 0.69
C LEU A 71 -6.69 -14.49 -0.05
N LYS A 72 -5.81 -14.78 -1.02
CA LYS A 72 -5.85 -16.04 -1.77
C LYS A 72 -5.64 -17.25 -0.86
N ASP A 73 -4.69 -17.17 0.06
CA ASP A 73 -4.41 -18.23 1.03
C ASP A 73 -5.61 -18.43 1.96
N TYR A 74 -6.23 -17.34 2.44
CA TYR A 74 -7.47 -17.41 3.22
C TYR A 74 -8.60 -18.14 2.46
N PHE A 75 -8.80 -17.82 1.18
CA PHE A 75 -9.80 -18.49 0.35
C PHE A 75 -9.48 -19.96 0.04
N MET A 76 -8.21 -20.38 0.10
CA MET A 76 -7.82 -21.78 -0.10
C MET A 76 -8.02 -22.63 1.17
N VAL A 77 -7.81 -22.05 2.36
CA VAL A 77 -7.91 -22.77 3.63
C VAL A 77 -9.36 -22.92 4.11
N TYR A 78 -10.22 -21.94 3.84
CA TYR A 78 -11.59 -21.89 4.36
C TYR A 78 -12.66 -22.17 3.29
N ARG A 79 -12.31 -22.90 2.22
CA ARG A 79 -13.25 -23.39 1.20
C ARG A 79 -13.59 -24.85 1.37
#